data_AF-A0A3D1BG15-F1
#
_entry.id   AF-A0A3D1BG15-F1
#
_cell.length_a   1.000
_cell.length_b   1.000
_cell.length_c   1.000
_cell.angle_alpha   90.00
_cell.angle_beta   90.00
_cell.angle_gamma   90.00
#
_symmetry.space_group_name_H-M   'P 1'
#
loop_
_entity.id
_entity.type
_entity.pdbx_description
1 polymer ?
#
loop_
_entity_poly.entity_id
_entity_poly.type
_entity_poly.pdbx_seq_one_letter_code
_entity_poly.pdbx_strand_id
1 'polypeptide(L)'
;EEWAWAEANERAIWAQVQPQECMFNDNPREVMRWFQEGPFTRVGDIPQESPDKLGAYLGWKMVQAHTAARGDLPVDGWFMAQDPQPFLRTYRP
;
A
#
# COMPACT_ATOMS: atom_id res chain seq x y z
N GLU A 1 3.87 -10.51 -14.13
CA GLU A 1 4.71 -9.50 -14.81
C GLU A 1 4.50 -8.12 -14.17
N GLU A 2 3.25 -7.67 -14.04
CA GLU A 2 2.88 -6.40 -13.40
C GLU A 2 3.45 -6.22 -11.97
N TRP A 3 3.36 -7.23 -11.11
CA TRP A 3 3.92 -7.12 -9.75
C TRP A 3 5.45 -7.08 -9.69
N ALA A 4 6.15 -7.57 -10.72
CA ALA A 4 7.61 -7.44 -10.77
C ALA A 4 8.02 -5.97 -10.96
N TRP A 5 7.22 -5.19 -11.71
CA TRP A 5 7.39 -3.75 -11.78
C TRP A 5 7.17 -3.10 -10.42
N ALA A 6 6.10 -3.47 -9.72
CA ALA A 6 5.79 -2.91 -8.40
C ALA A 6 6.86 -3.23 -7.36
N GLU A 7 7.46 -4.43 -7.43
CA GLU A 7 8.58 -4.84 -6.58
C GLU A 7 9.85 -4.04 -6.90
N ALA A 8 10.20 -3.90 -8.18
CA ALA A 8 11.35 -3.09 -8.60
C ALA A 8 11.22 -1.60 -8.24
N ASN A 9 9.99 -1.10 -8.11
CA ASN A 9 9.68 0.31 -7.82
C ASN A 9 9.11 0.55 -6.41
N GLU A 10 9.17 -0.44 -5.51
CA GLU A 10 8.50 -0.41 -4.20
C GLU A 10 8.79 0.87 -3.40
N ARG A 11 10.06 1.28 -3.35
CA ARG A 11 10.51 2.50 -2.66
C ARG A 11 9.94 3.77 -3.28
N ALA A 12 9.81 3.83 -4.61
CA ALA A 12 9.25 4.98 -5.31
C ALA A 12 7.74 5.09 -5.05
N ILE A 13 7.03 3.97 -5.06
CA ILE A 13 5.60 3.91 -4.72
C ILE A 13 5.38 4.33 -3.26
N TRP A 14 6.21 3.80 -2.35
CA TRP A 14 6.18 4.18 -0.94
C TRP A 14 6.40 5.69 -0.72
N ALA A 15 7.31 6.30 -1.48
CA ALA A 15 7.58 7.73 -1.39
C ALA A 15 6.37 8.61 -1.72
N GLN A 16 5.45 8.12 -2.56
CA GLN A 16 4.20 8.79 -2.92
C GLN A 16 3.12 8.64 -1.84
N VAL A 17 3.12 7.54 -1.08
CA VAL A 17 2.10 7.27 -0.05
C VAL A 17 2.50 7.76 1.34
N GLN A 18 3.81 7.77 1.66
CA GLN A 18 4.32 8.13 3.00
C GLN A 18 3.95 9.55 3.51
N PRO A 19 3.74 10.58 2.66
CA PRO A 19 3.32 11.88 3.17
C PRO A 19 2.01 11.76 3.96
N GLN A 20 1.93 12.44 5.11
CA GLN A 20 0.77 12.34 6.01
C GLN A 20 -0.54 12.71 5.30
N GLU A 21 -0.49 13.68 4.39
CA GLU A 21 -1.64 14.13 3.57
C GLU A 21 -2.16 13.06 2.59
N CYS A 22 -1.33 12.07 2.25
CA CYS A 22 -1.71 10.94 1.42
C CYS A 22 -2.11 9.74 2.29
N MET A 23 -1.26 9.37 3.25
CA MET A 23 -1.44 8.20 4.10
C MET A 23 -2.70 8.26 4.97
N PHE A 24 -3.04 9.45 5.47
CA PHE A 24 -4.18 9.67 6.35
C PHE A 24 -5.30 10.47 5.67
N ASN A 25 -5.32 10.44 4.33
CA ASN A 25 -6.38 11.06 3.55
C ASN A 25 -7.67 10.23 3.65
N ASP A 26 -8.78 10.86 4.02
CA ASP A 26 -10.09 10.24 4.10
C ASP A 26 -11.01 10.58 2.92
N ASN A 27 -10.54 11.39 1.96
CA ASN A 27 -11.29 11.72 0.76
C ASN A 27 -11.43 10.47 -0.13
N PRO A 28 -12.65 9.94 -0.31
CA PRO A 28 -12.84 8.69 -1.05
C PRO A 28 -12.35 8.75 -2.48
N ARG A 29 -12.37 9.93 -3.12
CA ARG A 29 -11.88 10.08 -4.49
C ARG A 29 -10.36 9.92 -4.57
N GLU A 30 -9.63 10.51 -3.62
CA GLU A 30 -8.18 10.41 -3.59
C GLU A 30 -7.73 8.99 -3.21
N VAL A 31 -8.41 8.38 -2.24
CA VAL A 31 -8.17 6.98 -1.85
C VAL A 31 -8.42 6.05 -3.04
N MET A 32 -9.55 6.18 -3.75
CA MET A 32 -9.89 5.29 -4.86
C MET A 32 -8.90 5.34 -6.03
N ARG A 33 -8.14 6.43 -6.19
CA ARG A 33 -7.08 6.52 -7.22
C ARG A 33 -5.99 5.46 -7.05
N TRP A 34 -5.81 4.94 -5.83
CA TRP A 34 -4.86 3.88 -5.50
C TRP A 34 -5.41 2.46 -5.72
N PHE A 35 -6.73 2.29 -5.77
CA PHE A 35 -7.38 0.96 -5.72
C PHE A 35 -8.29 0.67 -6.92
N GLN A 36 -8.59 1.66 -7.75
CA GLN A 36 -9.45 1.49 -8.92
C GLN A 36 -8.75 0.73 -10.05
N GLU A 37 -9.56 0.01 -10.83
CA GLU A 37 -9.14 -0.62 -12.08
C GLU A 37 -8.80 0.41 -13.14
N GLY A 38 -7.77 0.11 -13.94
CA GLY A 38 -7.38 0.98 -15.04
C GLY A 38 -6.12 0.52 -15.74
N PRO A 39 -5.60 1.33 -16.68
CA PRO A 39 -4.35 1.02 -17.36
C PRO A 39 -3.11 1.20 -16.48
N PHE A 40 -3.20 2.02 -15.42
CA PHE A 40 -2.13 2.30 -14.46
C PHE A 40 -2.67 3.05 -13.23
N THR A 41 -1.89 3.12 -12.15
CA THR A 41 -2.25 3.88 -10.95
C THR A 41 -2.01 5.38 -11.15
N ARG A 42 -3.07 6.19 -11.06
CA ARG A 42 -3.04 7.63 -11.36
C ARG A 42 -2.86 8.48 -10.11
N VAL A 43 -1.71 8.40 -9.44
CA VAL A 43 -1.41 9.20 -8.23
C VAL A 43 -0.02 9.82 -8.32
N GLY A 44 0.09 11.11 -7.96
CA GLY A 44 1.37 11.81 -7.85
C GLY A 44 2.24 11.65 -9.09
N ASP A 45 3.50 11.27 -8.87
CA ASP A 45 4.50 11.04 -9.92
C ASP A 45 4.60 9.57 -10.38
N ILE A 46 3.57 8.76 -10.14
CA ILE A 46 3.57 7.36 -10.58
C ILE A 46 3.49 7.32 -12.12
N PRO A 47 4.43 6.63 -12.80
CA PRO A 47 4.48 6.58 -14.27
C PRO A 47 3.36 5.72 -14.85
N GLN A 48 3.05 5.95 -16.14
CA GLN A 48 2.01 5.20 -16.86
C GLN A 48 2.37 3.73 -17.12
N GLU A 49 3.64 3.36 -16.98
CA GLU A 49 4.09 1.97 -17.04
C GLU A 49 3.74 1.18 -15.76
N SER A 50 3.26 1.87 -14.72
CA SER A 50 2.87 1.20 -13.48
C SER A 50 1.62 0.33 -13.66
N PRO A 51 1.50 -0.75 -12.88
CA PRO A 51 0.24 -1.46 -12.72
C PRO A 51 -0.86 -0.55 -12.18
N ASP A 52 -2.10 -0.97 -12.39
CA ASP A 52 -3.20 -0.44 -11.60
C ASP A 52 -3.13 -0.94 -10.15
N LYS A 53 -4.01 -0.41 -9.30
CA LYS A 53 -4.21 -0.89 -7.91
C LYS A 53 -2.94 -0.97 -7.06
N LEU A 54 -1.95 -0.08 -7.23
CA LEU A 54 -0.74 -0.10 -6.41
C LEU A 54 -0.99 0.08 -4.90
N GLY A 55 -2.15 0.63 -4.52
CA GLY A 55 -2.58 0.64 -3.12
C GLY A 55 -2.82 -0.75 -2.55
N ALA A 56 -3.38 -1.67 -3.35
CA ALA A 56 -3.59 -3.06 -2.94
C ALA A 56 -2.25 -3.79 -2.79
N TYR A 57 -1.31 -3.55 -3.69
CA TYR A 57 0.06 -4.06 -3.59
C TYR A 57 0.75 -3.61 -2.30
N LEU A 58 0.75 -2.29 -2.04
CA LEU A 58 1.33 -1.75 -0.82
C LEU A 58 0.68 -2.32 0.45
N GLY A 59 -0.66 -2.40 0.48
CA GLY A 59 -1.39 -2.98 1.60
C GLY A 59 -1.00 -4.45 1.84
N TRP A 60 -0.83 -5.24 0.78
CA TRP A 60 -0.35 -6.62 0.89
C TRP A 60 1.08 -6.70 1.46
N LYS A 61 1.99 -5.86 0.98
CA LYS A 61 3.38 -5.80 1.47
C LYS A 61 3.45 -5.40 2.95
N MET A 62 2.60 -4.48 3.39
CA MET A 62 2.44 -4.12 4.80
C MET A 62 2.02 -5.30 5.66
N VAL A 63 1.02 -6.07 5.19
CA VAL A 63 0.56 -7.28 5.88
C VAL A 63 1.69 -8.30 5.98
N GLN A 64 2.38 -8.58 4.88
CA GLN A 64 3.52 -9.52 4.87
C GLN A 64 4.63 -9.11 5.84
N ALA A 65 5.01 -7.82 5.83
CA ALA A 65 6.03 -7.28 6.74
C ALA A 65 5.60 -7.41 8.20
N HIS A 66 4.32 -7.15 8.49
CA HIS A 66 3.76 -7.31 9.82
C HIS A 66 3.78 -8.77 10.29
N THR A 67 3.35 -9.71 9.45
CA THR A 67 3.33 -11.14 9.76
C THR A 67 4.74 -11.68 9.98
N ALA A 68 5.70 -11.32 9.12
CA ALA A 68 7.09 -11.74 9.25
C ALA A 68 7.74 -11.27 10.57
N ALA A 69 7.37 -10.08 11.06
CA ALA A 69 7.89 -9.53 12.31
C ALA A 69 7.29 -10.17 13.58
N ARG A 70 6.10 -10.78 13.50
CA ARG A 70 5.34 -11.26 14.68
C ARG A 70 5.10 -12.77 14.74
N GLY A 71 5.43 -13.52 13.71
CA GLY A 71 5.49 -14.99 13.76
C GLY A 71 4.15 -15.72 13.65
N ASP A 72 3.06 -15.20 14.18
CA ASP A 72 1.69 -15.66 13.88
C ASP A 72 0.70 -14.73 14.59
N LEU A 73 -0.26 -14.16 13.86
CA LEU A 73 -1.45 -13.57 14.47
C LEU A 73 -2.66 -14.27 13.86
N PRO A 74 -3.69 -14.60 14.67
CA PRO A 74 -4.96 -15.05 14.14
C PRO A 74 -5.51 -13.98 13.21
N VAL A 75 -5.70 -14.34 11.93
CA VAL A 75 -6.22 -13.47 10.87
C VAL A 75 -7.56 -12.83 11.28
N ASP A 76 -8.33 -13.51 12.14
CA ASP A 76 -9.61 -13.07 12.67
C ASP A 76 -9.56 -11.68 13.35
N GLY A 77 -8.41 -11.31 13.94
CA GLY A 77 -8.25 -10.04 14.64
C GLY A 77 -7.86 -8.86 13.75
N TRP A 78 -7.37 -9.10 12.53
CA TRP A 78 -6.78 -8.05 11.70
C TRP A 78 -7.81 -7.07 11.15
N PHE A 79 -8.97 -7.60 10.75
CA PHE A 79 -10.07 -6.80 10.20
C PHE A 79 -10.81 -5.99 11.27
N MET A 80 -10.57 -6.26 12.55
CA MET A 80 -11.16 -5.55 13.68
C MET A 80 -10.22 -4.46 14.24
N ALA A 81 -8.95 -4.46 13.82
CA ALA A 81 -7.98 -3.47 14.25
C ALA A 81 -8.26 -2.13 13.55
N GLN A 82 -8.60 -1.09 14.33
CA GLN A 82 -8.75 0.28 13.83
C GLN A 82 -7.42 1.07 13.85
N ASP A 83 -6.39 0.52 14.50
CA ASP A 83 -5.08 1.17 14.61
C ASP A 83 -4.16 0.76 13.44
N PRO A 84 -3.77 1.69 12.54
CA PRO A 84 -2.86 1.39 11.44
C PRO A 84 -1.38 1.31 11.87
N GLN A 85 -1.01 1.79 13.06
CA GLN A 85 0.38 1.87 13.52
C GLN A 85 1.14 0.54 13.51
N PRO A 86 0.55 -0.61 13.86
CA PRO A 86 1.25 -1.89 13.82
C PRO A 86 1.81 -2.23 12.43
N PHE A 87 1.10 -1.85 11.36
CA PHE A 87 1.51 -2.09 9.97
C PHE A 87 2.53 -1.04 9.49
N LEU A 88 2.28 0.24 9.79
CA LEU A 88 3.14 1.36 9.36
C LEU A 88 4.52 1.37 10.04
N ARG A 89 4.62 0.79 11.24
CA ARG A 89 5.90 0.66 11.94
C ARG A 89 6.77 -0.47 11.38
N THR A 90 6.15 -1.56 10.94
CA THR A 90 6.87 -2.73 10.42
C THR A 90 7.25 -2.58 8.94
N TYR A 91 6.53 -1.75 8.20
CA TYR A 91 6.73 -1.58 6.77
C TYR A 91 7.35 -0.22 6.43
N ARG A 92 8.66 -0.24 6.12
CA ARG A 92 9.43 0.91 5.60
C ARG A 92 10.45 0.42 4.57
N PRO A 93 10.03 0.21 3.31
CA PRO A 93 10.87 -0.34 2.26
C PRO A 93 12.03 0.57 1.82
#